data_AF-A0A8T7GSD4-F1
#
_entry.id   AF-A0A8T7GSD4-F1
#
_cell.length_a   1.000
_cell.length_b   1.000
_cell.length_c   1.000
_cell.angle_alpha   90.00
_cell.angle_beta   90.00
_cell.angle_gamma   90.00
#
_symmetry.space_group_name_H-M   'P 1'
#
loop_
_entity.id
_entity.type
_entity.pdbx_description
1 polymer ?
#
loop_
_entity_poly.entity_id
_entity_poly.type
_entity_poly.pdbx_seq_one_letter_code
_entity_poly.pdbx_strand_id
1 'polypeptide(L)'
;MKYRSRTEIVAMILEAANGGATKTKIMYKAFLSYAQLREYLSVLIENNLLEYLEGSQTYKTTEKGINFLKMHNEIGELLQTPTTKF
;
A
#
# COMPACT_ATOMS: atom_id res chain seq x y z
N MET A 1 -3.53 20.04 7.89
CA MET A 1 -3.54 18.56 7.83
C MET A 1 -3.65 18.13 6.38
N LYS A 2 -2.67 17.39 5.86
CA LYS A 2 -2.79 16.78 4.53
C LYS A 2 -3.59 15.49 4.69
N TYR A 3 -4.79 15.43 4.11
CA TYR A 3 -5.56 14.20 4.06
C TYR A 3 -4.85 13.23 3.13
N ARG A 4 -4.68 11.98 3.60
CA ARG A 4 -4.12 10.92 2.75
C ARG A 4 -5.17 10.49 1.74
N SER A 5 -4.78 10.48 0.47
CA SER A 5 -5.63 9.94 -0.58
C SER A 5 -5.78 8.42 -0.42
N ARG A 6 -6.85 7.85 -0.99
CA ARG A 6 -7.02 6.39 -1.03
C ARG A 6 -5.83 5.71 -1.72
N THR A 7 -5.28 6.33 -2.76
CA THR A 7 -4.12 5.84 -3.51
C THR A 7 -2.86 5.81 -2.65
N GLU A 8 -2.60 6.85 -1.85
CA GLU A 8 -1.49 6.87 -0.88
C GLU A 8 -1.65 5.76 0.17
N ILE A 9 -2.87 5.54 0.69
CA ILE A 9 -3.12 4.44 1.65
C ILE A 9 -2.86 3.07 1.02
N VAL A 10 -3.31 2.86 -0.22
CA VAL A 10 -3.05 1.61 -0.95
C VAL A 10 -1.55 1.41 -1.13
N ALA A 11 -0.81 2.43 -1.57
CA ALA A 11 0.64 2.34 -1.73
C ALA A 11 1.34 1.96 -0.41
N MET A 12 0.99 2.62 0.69
CA MET A 12 1.55 2.31 2.01
C MET A 12 1.27 0.86 2.47
N ILE A 13 0.09 0.32 2.20
CA ILE A 13 -0.25 -1.07 2.52
C ILE A 13 0.61 -2.03 1.69
N LEU A 14 0.68 -1.81 0.37
CA LEU A 14 1.44 -2.65 -0.55
C LEU A 14 2.95 -2.59 -0.27
N GLU A 15 3.48 -1.45 0.13
CA GLU A 15 4.87 -1.34 0.59
C GLU A 15 5.09 -2.10 1.89
N ALA A 16 4.19 -1.97 2.87
CA ALA A 16 4.30 -2.64 4.15
C ALA A 16 4.22 -4.17 4.03
N ALA A 17 3.47 -4.67 3.04
CA ALA A 17 3.31 -6.09 2.74
C ALA A 17 4.36 -6.62 1.74
N ASN A 18 5.26 -5.78 1.23
CA ASN A 18 6.30 -6.24 0.31
C ASN A 18 7.25 -7.20 1.04
N GLY A 19 7.43 -8.41 0.49
CA GLY A 19 8.17 -9.50 1.16
C GLY A 19 7.40 -10.22 2.27
N GLY A 20 6.12 -9.90 2.48
CA GLY A 20 5.27 -10.55 3.48
C GLY A 20 5.22 -9.80 4.82
N ALA A 21 4.02 -9.52 5.31
CA ALA A 21 3.81 -8.88 6.61
C ALA A 21 2.52 -9.33 7.29
N THR A 22 2.53 -9.32 8.62
CA THR A 22 1.31 -9.56 9.40
C THR A 22 0.35 -8.38 9.29
N LYS A 23 -0.94 -8.65 9.52
CA LYS A 23 -1.98 -7.61 9.60
C LYS A 23 -1.59 -6.46 10.52
N THR A 24 -1.05 -6.78 11.69
CA THR A 24 -0.59 -5.80 12.68
C THR A 24 0.53 -4.93 12.13
N LYS A 25 1.55 -5.51 11.48
CA LYS A 25 2.67 -4.74 10.91
C LYS A 25 2.17 -3.78 9.82
N ILE A 26 1.24 -4.22 8.98
CA ILE A 26 0.62 -3.38 7.95
C ILE A 26 -0.17 -2.24 8.59
N MET A 27 -0.98 -2.53 9.62
CA MET A 27 -1.77 -1.54 10.35
C MET A 27 -0.91 -0.38 10.87
N TYR A 28 0.18 -0.72 11.55
CA TYR A 28 1.09 0.27 12.14
C TYR A 28 1.84 1.05 11.06
N LYS A 29 2.32 0.38 10.01
CA LYS A 29 3.04 1.05 8.91
C LYS A 29 2.15 1.98 8.10
N ALA A 30 0.90 1.58 7.85
CA ALA A 30 -0.07 2.36 7.10
C ALA A 30 -0.89 3.32 7.99
N PHE A 31 -0.65 3.41 9.30
CA PHE A 31 -1.42 4.24 10.25
C PHE A 31 -2.94 4.08 10.07
N LEU A 32 -3.44 2.84 10.04
CA LEU A 32 -4.86 2.53 9.85
C LEU A 32 -5.48 2.05 11.16
N SER A 33 -6.76 2.34 11.35
CA SER A 33 -7.56 1.60 12.32
C SER A 33 -7.79 0.16 11.85
N TYR A 34 -8.15 -0.73 12.76
CA TYR A 34 -8.48 -2.12 12.42
C TYR A 34 -9.61 -2.22 11.39
N ALA A 35 -10.66 -1.39 11.54
CA ALA A 35 -11.81 -1.36 10.63
C ALA A 35 -11.38 -0.96 9.22
N GLN A 36 -10.65 0.16 9.08
CA GLN A 36 -10.13 0.61 7.78
C GLN A 36 -9.23 -0.44 7.14
N LEU A 37 -8.30 -1.02 7.92
CA LEU A 37 -7.41 -2.04 7.39
C LEU A 37 -8.18 -3.24 6.83
N ARG A 38 -9.23 -3.70 7.50
CA ARG A 38 -10.05 -4.82 6.99
C ARG A 38 -10.67 -4.52 5.64
N GLU A 39 -11.24 -3.32 5.47
CA GLU A 39 -11.86 -2.91 4.21
C GLU A 39 -10.83 -2.87 3.09
N TYR A 40 -9.67 -2.24 3.33
CA TYR A 40 -8.60 -2.18 2.34
C TYR A 40 -8.03 -3.55 2.00
N LEU A 41 -7.79 -4.43 2.98
CA LEU A 41 -7.26 -5.77 2.70
C LEU A 41 -8.22 -6.59 1.84
N SER A 42 -9.54 -6.50 2.07
CA SER A 42 -10.55 -7.18 1.23
C SER A 42 -10.44 -6.71 -0.21
N VAL A 43 -10.52 -5.39 -0.43
CA VAL A 43 -10.48 -4.78 -1.77
C VAL A 43 -9.17 -5.11 -2.49
N LEU A 44 -8.03 -5.07 -1.79
CA LEU A 44 -6.73 -5.34 -2.40
C LEU A 44 -6.54 -6.82 -2.77
N ILE A 45 -7.09 -7.74 -1.98
CA ILE A 45 -7.11 -9.17 -2.32
C ILE A 45 -8.04 -9.43 -3.52
N GLU A 46 -9.26 -8.90 -3.49
CA GLU A 46 -10.24 -9.02 -4.58
C GLU A 46 -9.68 -8.50 -5.91
N ASN A 47 -8.84 -7.46 -5.86
CA ASN A 47 -8.18 -6.88 -7.02
C ASN A 47 -6.84 -7.52 -7.38
N ASN A 48 -6.43 -8.59 -6.70
CA ASN A 48 -5.17 -9.30 -6.88
C ASN A 48 -3.92 -8.39 -6.72
N LEU A 49 -3.98 -7.40 -5.83
CA LEU A 49 -2.85 -6.54 -5.46
C LEU A 49 -2.13 -7.08 -4.21
N LEU A 50 -2.85 -7.83 -3.37
CA LEU A 50 -2.33 -8.58 -2.22
C LEU A 50 -2.75 -10.05 -2.32
N GLU A 51 -1.90 -10.93 -1.81
CA GLU A 51 -2.22 -12.32 -1.49
C GLU A 51 -2.17 -12.53 0.03
N TYR A 52 -3.03 -13.40 0.55
CA TYR A 52 -2.95 -13.87 1.94
C TYR A 52 -2.35 -15.28 1.98
N LEU A 53 -1.29 -15.44 2.74
CA LEU A 53 -0.56 -16.69 2.91
C LEU A 53 -0.98 -17.32 4.25
N GLU A 54 -1.91 -18.29 4.19
CA GLU A 54 -2.49 -18.89 5.39
C GLU A 54 -1.44 -19.54 6.31
N GLY A 55 -0.45 -20.22 5.74
CA GLY A 55 0.58 -20.93 6.50
C GLY A 55 1.45 -20.03 7.39
N SER A 56 1.69 -18.79 6.97
CA SER A 56 2.47 -17.79 7.73
C SER A 56 1.60 -16.69 8.35
N GLN A 57 0.28 -16.69 8.11
CA GLN A 57 -0.65 -15.62 8.49
C GLN A 57 -0.18 -14.23 8.06
N THR A 58 0.44 -14.15 6.88
CA THR A 58 0.97 -12.91 6.31
C THR A 58 0.26 -12.52 5.04
N TYR A 59 0.25 -11.22 4.75
CA TYR A 59 -0.15 -10.67 3.47
C TYR A 59 1.11 -10.33 2.70
N LYS A 60 1.12 -10.64 1.41
CA LYS A 60 2.26 -10.35 0.53
C LYS A 60 1.76 -9.59 -0.69
N THR A 61 2.56 -8.62 -1.11
CA THR A 61 2.29 -7.87 -2.34
C THR A 61 2.53 -8.75 -3.56
N THR A 62 1.53 -8.82 -4.44
CA THR A 62 1.61 -9.59 -5.68
C THR A 62 2.44 -8.84 -6.73
N GLU A 63 2.76 -9.48 -7.85
CA GLU A 63 3.39 -8.80 -8.98
C GLU A 63 2.55 -7.62 -9.51
N LYS A 64 1.23 -7.78 -9.55
CA LYS A 64 0.31 -6.69 -9.93
C LYS A 64 0.37 -5.54 -8.92
N GLY A 65 0.46 -5.84 -7.63
CA GLY A 65 0.67 -4.85 -6.57
C GLY A 65 2.02 -4.12 -6.70
N ILE A 66 3.08 -4.83 -7.07
CA ILE A 66 4.40 -4.23 -7.33
C ILE A 66 4.32 -3.27 -8.54
N ASN A 67 3.63 -3.65 -9.61
CA ASN A 67 3.45 -2.77 -10.77
C ASN A 67 2.64 -1.51 -10.43
N PHE A 68 1.61 -1.64 -9.58
CA PHE A 68 0.89 -0.48 -9.05
C PHE A 68 1.85 0.48 -8.31
N LEU A 69 2.73 -0.04 -7.45
CA LEU A 69 3.70 0.77 -6.71
C LEU A 69 4.68 1.51 -7.64
N LYS A 70 5.18 0.84 -8.68
CA LYS A 70 6.04 1.48 -9.69
C LYS A 70 5.34 2.66 -10.36
N MET A 71 4.12 2.45 -10.86
CA MET A 71 3.34 3.51 -11.49
C MET A 71 3.01 4.65 -10.51
N HIS A 72 2.69 4.31 -9.26
CA HIS A 72 2.43 5.31 -8.22
C HIS A 72 3.65 6.23 -8.00
N ASN A 73 4.85 5.64 -7.94
CA ASN A 73 6.08 6.39 -7.75
C ASN A 73 6.43 7.24 -8.97
N GLU A 74 6.33 6.69 -10.19
CA GLU A 74 6.56 7.42 -11.44
C GLU A 74 5.63 8.64 -11.57
N ILE A 75 4.34 8.48 -11.26
CA ILE A 75 3.38 9.58 -11.26
C ILE A 75 3.75 10.61 -10.17
N GLY A 76 4.16 10.14 -8.99
CA GLY A 76 4.61 11.00 -7.90
C GLY A 76 5.83 11.85 -8.26
N GLU A 77 6.75 11.31 -9.06
CA GLU A 77 7.91 12.04 -9.59
C GLU A 77 7.51 13.07 -10.65
N LEU A 78 6.64 12.70 -11.59
CA LEU A 78 6.15 13.61 -12.63
C LEU A 78 5.35 14.80 -12.07
N LEU A 79 4.59 14.58 -10.99
CA LEU A 79 3.82 15.63 -10.32
C LEU A 79 4.68 16.54 -9.42
N GLN A 80 5.92 16.14 -9.10
CA GLN A 80 6.91 17.00 -8.46
C GLN A 80 7.60 17.87 -9.52
N THR A 81 6.95 18.95 -9.96
CA THR A 81 7.64 20.02 -10.70
C THR A 81 8.82 20.53 -9.86
N PRO A 82 10.02 20.78 -10.42
CA PRO A 82 11.15 21.27 -9.66
C PRO A 82 10.75 22.57 -8.99
N THR A 83 10.64 22.56 -7.66
CA THR A 83 10.59 23.80 -6.90
C THR A 83 11.97 24.42 -7.07
N THR A 84 12.07 25.43 -7.93
CA THR A 84 13.22 26.31 -8.04
C THR A 84 13.57 26.78 -6.63
N LYS A 85 14.59 26.15 -6.04
CA LYS A 85 15.26 26.68 -4.87
C LYS A 85 16.19 27.78 -5.40
N PHE A 86 15.81 29.02 -5.16
CA PHE A 86 16.72 30.16 -5.20
C PHE A 86 17.72 30.07 -4.05
#